data_AF-A0A0G4GGG0-F1
#
_entry.id   AF-A0A0G4GGG0-F1
#
_cell.length_a   1.000
_cell.length_b   1.000
_cell.length_c   1.000
_cell.angle_alpha   90.00
_cell.angle_beta   90.00
_cell.angle_gamma   90.00
#
_symmetry.space_group_name_H-M   'P 1'
#
loop_
_entity.id
_entity.type
_entity.pdbx_description
1 polymer ?
#
loop_
_entity_poly.entity_id
_entity_poly.type
_entity_poly.pdbx_seq_one_letter_code
_entity_poly.pdbx_strand_id
1 'polypeptide(L)'
;MMQQLARKATLVQYISNQHGLTDPHTNPSPAAIDIASSISFDWATAVEVGNASDLQPPANTPSPHPAIITHLQPFPKASELSIRSEMGGAAGRLLADKMPIKLDRVDIQEALGGEEKCRCLTE
;
A
#
# COMPACT_ATOMS: atom_id res chain seq x y z
N MET A 1 15.45 3.50 -16.63
CA MET A 1 15.75 4.41 -15.51
C MET A 1 14.83 4.20 -14.32
N MET A 2 13.49 4.20 -14.48
CA MET A 2 12.55 3.99 -13.36
C MET A 2 12.81 2.72 -12.53
N GLN A 3 13.05 1.57 -13.16
CA GLN A 3 13.35 0.32 -12.45
C GLN A 3 14.61 0.42 -11.56
N GLN A 4 15.65 1.13 -12.01
CA GLN A 4 16.87 1.33 -11.21
C GLN A 4 16.64 2.25 -10.01
N LEU A 5 15.76 3.23 -10.15
CA LEU A 5 15.36 4.12 -9.05
C LEU A 5 14.50 3.37 -8.04
N ALA A 6 13.50 2.62 -8.50
CA ALA A 6 12.64 1.80 -7.66
C ALA A 6 13.44 0.78 -6.83
N ARG A 7 14.47 0.15 -7.42
CA ARG A 7 15.37 -0.74 -6.69
C ARG A 7 15.98 -0.10 -5.46
N LYS A 8 16.34 1.18 -5.54
CA LYS A 8 16.98 1.94 -4.47
C LYS A 8 15.99 2.70 -3.58
N ALA A 9 14.68 2.62 -3.87
CA ALA A 9 13.67 3.30 -3.09
C ALA A 9 13.64 2.68 -1.69
N THR A 10 13.63 3.52 -0.66
CA THR A 10 13.50 3.12 0.74
C THR A 10 12.04 3.08 1.20
N LEU A 11 11.17 3.73 0.43
CA LEU A 11 9.76 3.94 0.72
C LEU A 11 8.91 3.61 -0.51
N VAL A 12 7.87 2.81 -0.32
CA VAL A 12 6.84 2.51 -1.33
C VAL A 12 5.52 3.08 -0.83
N GLN A 13 4.86 3.92 -1.62
CA GLN A 13 3.56 4.51 -1.26
C GLN A 13 2.49 4.12 -2.27
N TYR A 14 1.35 3.65 -1.76
CA TYR A 14 0.12 3.57 -2.53
C TYR A 14 -0.81 4.71 -2.09
N ILE A 15 -1.16 5.59 -3.04
CA ILE A 15 -2.00 6.76 -2.80
C ILE A 15 -3.31 6.58 -3.54
N SER A 16 -4.41 6.47 -2.78
CA SER A 16 -5.75 6.48 -3.35
C SER A 16 -6.12 7.89 -3.79
N ASN A 17 -6.72 8.04 -4.97
CA ASN A 17 -7.24 9.32 -5.47
C ASN A 17 -8.67 9.14 -5.96
N GLN A 18 -9.33 10.24 -6.34
CA GLN A 18 -10.75 10.23 -6.72
C GLN A 18 -11.02 9.30 -7.91
N HIS A 19 -10.11 9.26 -8.89
CA HIS A 19 -10.24 8.38 -10.06
C HIS A 19 -10.17 6.90 -9.66
N GLY A 20 -9.24 6.54 -8.77
CA GLY A 20 -9.09 5.17 -8.25
C GLY A 20 -10.26 4.71 -7.37
N LEU A 21 -11.14 5.61 -6.93
CA LEU A 21 -12.41 5.25 -6.27
C LEU A 21 -13.52 4.94 -7.28
N THR A 22 -13.58 5.71 -8.37
CA THR A 22 -14.60 5.55 -9.41
C THR A 22 -14.25 4.45 -10.43
N ASP A 23 -12.97 4.20 -10.62
CA ASP A 23 -12.41 3.12 -11.42
C ASP A 23 -11.39 2.38 -10.53
N PRO A 24 -11.81 1.33 -9.81
CA PRO A 24 -10.97 0.65 -8.83
C PRO A 24 -9.81 -0.15 -9.46
N HIS A 25 -9.64 -0.08 -10.79
CA HIS A 25 -8.57 -0.75 -11.54
C HIS A 25 -8.42 -2.23 -11.16
N THR A 26 -9.57 -2.88 -10.92
CA THR A 26 -9.64 -4.29 -10.51
C THR A 26 -9.19 -5.24 -11.63
N ASN A 27 -9.13 -4.76 -12.87
CA ASN A 27 -8.66 -5.50 -14.03
C ASN A 27 -7.52 -4.73 -14.74
N PRO A 28 -6.27 -4.84 -14.26
CA PRO A 28 -5.14 -4.16 -14.89
C PRO A 28 -4.86 -4.70 -16.30
N SER A 29 -4.40 -3.82 -17.20
CA SER A 29 -4.02 -4.25 -18.55
C SER A 29 -2.75 -5.10 -18.55
N PRO A 30 -2.51 -5.96 -19.57
CA PRO A 30 -1.28 -6.75 -19.66
C PRO A 30 0.00 -5.91 -19.59
N ALA A 31 -0.01 -4.70 -20.18
CA ALA A 31 1.12 -3.79 -20.12
C ALA A 31 1.35 -3.23 -18.69
N ALA A 32 0.29 -2.93 -17.94
CA ALA A 32 0.41 -2.52 -16.55
C ALA A 32 0.97 -3.65 -15.67
N ILE A 33 0.51 -4.88 -15.89
CA ILE A 33 1.02 -6.08 -15.20
C ILE A 33 2.51 -6.29 -15.49
N ASP A 34 2.93 -6.19 -16.75
CA ASP A 34 4.34 -6.35 -17.15
C ASP A 34 5.24 -5.33 -16.46
N ILE A 35 4.83 -4.06 -16.46
CA ILE A 35 5.53 -2.99 -15.76
C ILE A 35 5.61 -3.29 -14.26
N ALA A 36 4.48 -3.57 -13.60
CA ALA A 36 4.43 -3.86 -12.17
C ALA A 36 5.31 -5.07 -11.78
N SER A 37 5.31 -6.11 -12.59
CA SER A 37 6.09 -7.33 -12.36
C SER A 37 7.59 -7.12 -12.58
N SER A 38 7.97 -6.14 -13.42
CA SER A 38 9.36 -5.84 -13.77
C SER A 38 10.08 -4.94 -12.75
N ILE A 39 9.33 -4.24 -11.90
CA ILE A 39 9.87 -3.30 -10.91
C ILE A 39 10.15 -4.05 -9.61
N SER A 40 11.32 -3.81 -9.02
CA SER A 40 11.70 -4.36 -7.72
C SER A 40 12.08 -3.24 -6.75
N PHE A 41 11.92 -3.53 -5.45
CA PHE A 41 12.10 -2.58 -4.36
C PHE A 41 13.05 -3.15 -3.32
N ASP A 42 14.25 -3.51 -3.76
CA ASP A 42 15.24 -4.28 -3.00
C ASP A 42 15.69 -3.60 -1.69
N TRP A 43 15.51 -2.28 -1.60
CA TRP A 43 15.88 -1.45 -0.45
C TRP A 43 14.68 -0.83 0.29
N ALA A 44 13.45 -1.17 -0.11
CA ALA A 44 12.27 -0.65 0.58
C ALA A 44 12.19 -1.23 1.99
N THR A 45 12.11 -0.33 2.96
CA THR A 45 12.02 -0.66 4.40
C THR A 45 10.65 -0.28 4.96
N ALA A 46 10.03 0.75 4.39
CA ALA A 46 8.71 1.20 4.74
C ALA A 46 7.75 1.12 3.54
N VAL A 47 6.53 0.68 3.81
CA VAL A 47 5.42 0.64 2.87
C VAL A 47 4.25 1.43 3.45
N GLU A 48 3.71 2.38 2.70
CA GLU A 48 2.62 3.23 3.17
C GLU A 48 1.40 3.15 2.24
N VAL A 49 0.22 3.20 2.85
CA VAL A 49 -1.06 3.40 2.18
C VAL A 49 -1.63 4.72 2.64
N GLY A 50 -1.93 5.61 1.72
CA GLY A 50 -2.51 6.92 2.02
C GLY A 50 -3.59 7.32 1.03
N ASN A 51 -4.16 8.49 1.27
CA ASN A 51 -5.07 9.17 0.36
C ASN A 51 -4.39 10.43 -0.18
N ALA A 52 -4.78 10.84 -1.38
CA ALA A 52 -4.49 12.18 -1.87
C ALA A 52 -5.09 13.21 -0.91
N SER A 53 -4.39 14.33 -0.69
CA SER A 53 -4.77 15.31 0.35
C SER A 53 -6.12 15.98 0.11
N ASP A 54 -6.58 15.99 -1.14
CA ASP A 54 -7.85 16.53 -1.63
C ASP A 54 -8.97 15.47 -1.67
N LEU A 55 -8.69 14.22 -1.32
CA LEU A 55 -9.66 13.14 -1.37
C LEU A 55 -10.64 13.24 -0.20
N GLN A 56 -11.88 13.62 -0.50
CA GLN A 56 -13.02 13.54 0.42
C GLN A 56 -14.00 12.48 -0.07
N PRO A 57 -13.78 11.20 0.26
CA PRO A 57 -14.72 10.15 -0.11
C PRO A 57 -16.02 10.32 0.69
N PRO A 58 -17.20 10.09 0.09
CA PRO A 58 -18.45 9.97 0.83
C PRO A 58 -18.34 8.93 1.94
N ALA A 59 -19.07 9.12 3.04
CA ALA A 59 -19.20 8.11 4.08
C ALA A 59 -19.69 6.77 3.47
N ASN A 60 -19.08 5.66 3.86
CA ASN A 60 -19.31 4.31 3.31
C ASN A 60 -18.78 4.06 1.89
N THR A 61 -17.86 4.89 1.39
CA THR A 61 -17.14 4.55 0.16
C THR A 61 -16.37 3.23 0.38
N PRO A 62 -16.56 2.22 -0.48
CA PRO A 62 -15.86 0.96 -0.33
C PRO A 62 -14.35 1.17 -0.50
N SER A 63 -13.57 0.43 0.29
CA SER A 63 -12.11 0.44 0.15
C SER A 63 -11.70 -0.01 -1.26
N PRO A 64 -10.86 0.75 -1.97
CA PRO A 64 -10.37 0.32 -3.28
C PRO A 64 -9.53 -0.96 -3.12
N HIS A 65 -9.72 -1.89 -4.06
CA HIS A 65 -8.97 -3.15 -4.11
C HIS A 65 -8.07 -3.17 -5.35
N PRO A 66 -6.88 -2.53 -5.28
CA PRO A 66 -6.00 -2.38 -6.42
C PRO A 66 -5.32 -3.71 -6.79
N ALA A 67 -5.91 -4.44 -7.74
CA ALA A 67 -5.41 -5.73 -8.18
C ALA A 67 -3.96 -5.68 -8.69
N ILE A 68 -3.51 -4.52 -9.19
CA ILE A 68 -2.12 -4.31 -9.62
C ILE A 68 -1.07 -4.62 -8.53
N ILE A 69 -1.40 -4.44 -7.25
CA ILE A 69 -0.48 -4.72 -6.13
C ILE A 69 -0.11 -6.22 -6.09
N THR A 70 -1.03 -7.09 -6.48
CA THR A 70 -0.78 -8.54 -6.53
C THR A 70 0.31 -8.93 -7.53
N HIS A 71 0.59 -8.08 -8.52
CA HIS A 71 1.61 -8.30 -9.54
C HIS A 71 2.97 -7.69 -9.17
N LEU A 72 3.06 -6.93 -8.08
CA LEU A 72 4.34 -6.41 -7.60
C LEU A 72 5.24 -7.54 -7.09
N GLN A 73 6.55 -7.34 -7.27
CA GLN A 73 7.58 -8.17 -6.63
C GLN A 73 7.53 -8.00 -5.10
N PRO A 74 7.95 -9.01 -4.33
CA PRO A 74 8.06 -8.91 -2.87
C PRO A 74 8.96 -7.74 -2.41
N PHE A 75 8.76 -7.29 -1.18
CA PHE A 75 9.54 -6.24 -0.51
C PHE A 75 10.46 -6.88 0.54
N PRO A 76 11.62 -7.43 0.16
CA PRO A 76 12.40 -8.33 1.03
C PRO A 76 12.95 -7.68 2.31
N LYS A 77 13.08 -6.34 2.34
CA LYS A 77 13.59 -5.59 3.48
C LYS A 77 12.52 -4.77 4.20
N ALA A 78 11.27 -4.86 3.76
CA ALA A 78 10.20 -4.08 4.35
C ALA A 78 9.89 -4.64 5.73
N SER A 79 9.95 -3.77 6.74
CA SER A 79 9.62 -4.11 8.13
C SER A 79 8.55 -3.20 8.71
N GLU A 80 8.18 -2.13 7.99
CA GLU A 80 7.15 -1.19 8.41
C GLU A 80 6.01 -1.11 7.40
N LEU A 81 4.78 -1.30 7.86
CA LEU A 81 3.56 -1.03 7.11
C LEU A 81 2.75 0.07 7.82
N SER A 82 2.52 1.21 7.15
CA SER A 82 1.67 2.28 7.67
C SER A 82 0.43 2.49 6.79
N ILE A 83 -0.75 2.41 7.37
CA ILE A 83 -2.03 2.67 6.70
C ILE A 83 -2.59 3.97 7.25
N ARG A 84 -2.39 5.08 6.53
CA ARG A 84 -2.86 6.44 6.86
C ARG A 84 -4.13 6.81 6.09
N SER A 85 -5.06 5.85 5.97
CA SER A 85 -6.30 6.02 5.23
C SER A 85 -7.38 5.08 5.76
N GLU A 86 -8.58 5.61 6.01
CA GLU A 86 -9.76 4.82 6.40
C GLU A 86 -10.13 3.76 5.35
N MET A 87 -9.87 4.04 4.07
CA MET A 87 -10.13 3.12 2.96
C MET A 87 -8.92 2.24 2.63
N GLY A 88 -7.80 2.42 3.34
CA GLY A 88 -6.53 1.79 3.01
C GLY A 88 -6.45 0.30 3.36
N GLY A 89 -7.42 -0.25 4.10
CA GLY A 89 -7.35 -1.61 4.63
C GLY A 89 -7.20 -2.71 3.55
N ALA A 90 -7.90 -2.59 2.42
CA ALA A 90 -7.78 -3.57 1.33
C ALA A 90 -6.42 -3.52 0.64
N ALA A 91 -5.94 -2.33 0.28
CA ALA A 91 -4.61 -2.14 -0.30
C ALA A 91 -3.49 -2.53 0.68
N GLY A 92 -3.65 -2.19 1.96
CA GLY A 92 -2.69 -2.52 3.01
C GLY A 92 -2.50 -4.02 3.19
N ARG A 93 -3.59 -4.81 3.13
CA ARG A 93 -3.50 -6.28 3.14
C ARG A 93 -2.72 -6.82 1.94
N LEU A 94 -3.02 -6.33 0.73
CA LEU A 94 -2.31 -6.76 -0.47
C LEU A 94 -0.81 -6.43 -0.41
N LEU A 95 -0.44 -5.30 0.20
CA LEU A 95 0.96 -4.92 0.41
C LEU A 95 1.62 -5.75 1.50
N ALA A 96 0.91 -6.05 2.59
CA ALA A 96 1.40 -6.94 3.64
C ALA A 96 1.74 -8.34 3.10
N ASP A 97 0.95 -8.87 2.17
CA ASP A 97 1.21 -10.15 1.49
C ASP A 97 2.50 -10.14 0.65
N LYS A 98 3.03 -8.97 0.32
CA LYS A 98 4.32 -8.80 -0.38
C LYS A 98 5.49 -8.59 0.56
N MET A 99 5.25 -8.43 1.86
CA MET A 99 6.28 -8.21 2.87
C MET A 99 6.68 -9.53 3.55
N PRO A 100 7.82 -9.57 4.25
CA PRO A 100 8.21 -10.71 5.07
C PRO A 100 7.20 -10.97 6.20
N ILE A 101 7.11 -12.23 6.67
CA ILE A 101 6.19 -12.65 7.74
C ILE A 101 6.43 -11.89 9.06
N LYS A 102 7.67 -11.44 9.30
CA LYS A 102 8.03 -10.65 10.48
C LYS A 102 8.10 -9.17 10.10
N LEU A 103 7.11 -8.41 10.58
CA LEU A 103 7.10 -6.96 10.51
C LEU A 103 7.50 -6.41 11.88
N ASP A 104 8.37 -5.41 11.89
CA ASP A 104 8.78 -4.72 13.11
C ASP A 104 7.70 -3.73 13.57
N ARG A 105 6.96 -3.15 12.61
CA ARG A 105 5.92 -2.17 12.90
C ARG A 105 4.76 -2.26 11.92
N VAL A 106 3.54 -2.26 12.46
CA VAL A 106 2.30 -2.04 11.71
C VAL A 106 1.55 -0.89 12.37
N ASP A 107 1.36 0.19 11.62
CA ASP A 107 0.69 1.41 12.05
C ASP A 107 -0.59 1.57 11.25
N ILE A 108 -1.75 1.52 11.91
CA ILE A 108 -3.05 1.72 11.25
C ILE A 108 -3.63 3.00 11.83
N GLN A 109 -3.39 4.10 11.14
CA GLN A 109 -3.99 5.38 11.43
C GLN A 109 -5.33 5.42 10.71
N GLU A 110 -6.33 4.78 11.30
CA GLU A 110 -7.72 5.09 10.97
C GLU A 110 -7.93 6.55 11.38
N ALA A 111 -8.46 7.40 10.49
CA ALA A 111 -8.87 8.75 10.85
C ALA A 111 -10.14 8.73 11.73
N LEU A 112 -10.19 7.82 12.70
CA LEU A 112 -11.20 7.82 13.73
C LEU A 112 -10.85 8.95 14.69
N GLY A 113 -11.78 9.89 14.83
CA GLY A 113 -11.94 10.54 16.13
C GLY A 113 -12.16 9.43 17.17
N GLY A 114 -11.09 9.05 17.87
CA GLY A 114 -11.11 7.96 18.86
C GLY A 114 -9.79 7.19 18.91
N GLU A 115 -8.89 7.67 19.77
CA GLU A 115 -7.85 6.95 20.53
C GLU A 115 -7.32 5.59 20.02
N GLU A 116 -6.12 5.67 19.44
CA GLU A 116 -4.95 4.77 19.54
C GLU A 116 -5.12 3.35 20.11
N LYS A 117 -4.68 2.35 19.32
CA LYS A 117 -3.92 1.23 19.88
C LYS A 117 -2.97 0.59 18.85
N CYS A 118 -1.75 1.09 18.77
CA CYS A 118 -0.61 0.34 18.25
C CYS A 118 -0.43 -0.92 19.11
N ARG A 119 -0.84 -2.08 18.60
CA ARG A 119 -0.54 -3.37 19.23
C ARG A 119 0.81 -3.85 18.69
N CYS A 120 1.88 -3.58 19.43
CA CYS A 120 3.14 -4.30 19.25
C CYS A 120 2.87 -5.78 19.51
N LEU A 121 3.09 -6.63 18.51
CA LEU A 121 3.13 -8.08 18.70
C LEU A 121 4.48 -8.40 19.34
N THR A 122 4.52 -8.43 20.67
CA THR A 122 5.63 -9.00 21.42
C THR A 122 5.36 -10.48 21.62
N GLU A 123 6.24 -11.29 21.01
CA GLU A 123 6.63 -12.70 21.20
C GLU A 123 5.68 -13.69 21.90
#